data_AF-A0A6V8PLX0-F1
#
_entry.id   AF-A0A6V8PLX0-F1
#
_cell.length_a   1.000
_cell.length_b   1.000
_cell.length_c   1.000
_cell.angle_alpha   90.00
_cell.angle_beta   90.00
_cell.angle_gamma   90.00
#
_symmetry.space_group_name_H-M   'P 1'
#
loop_
_entity.id
_entity.type
_entity.pdbx_description
1 polymer ?
#
loop_
_entity_poly.entity_id
_entity_poly.type
_entity_poly.pdbx_seq_one_letter_code
_entity_poly.pdbx_strand_id
1 'polypeptide(L)'
;MKCYSEKASILSILFMGLGQLYNRQFGKGILFAAVEILFIVYMLPFVSRGLWGLVTLGEIPQRMEAGKILPGDHSIFLMIYGIMSVLLLLVFAAIYVMNYFDARRVGEQRDKGKPVKNIINSIATLYEKGFPYLVLTPAGIFLLFLTVLPLIFGILSLLKECGSNRISSYSRVIYQIKSGRQLPRIRKSFCKQFFRCYKLGKQF
;
A
#
# COMPACT_ATOMS: atom_id res chain seq x y z
N MET A 1 -26.53 -33.21 -11.74
CA MET A 1 -26.63 -32.21 -10.64
C MET A 1 -26.21 -30.86 -11.20
N LYS A 2 -27.05 -29.82 -11.13
CA LYS A 2 -26.64 -28.48 -11.61
C LYS A 2 -25.74 -27.87 -10.54
N CYS A 3 -24.45 -27.74 -10.82
CA CYS A 3 -23.48 -27.11 -9.92
C CYS A 3 -23.54 -25.59 -10.12
N TYR A 4 -24.34 -24.89 -9.31
CA TYR A 4 -24.47 -23.43 -9.42
C TYR A 4 -23.28 -22.73 -8.73
N SER A 5 -22.62 -23.39 -7.77
CA SER A 5 -21.39 -22.93 -7.12
C SER A 5 -20.26 -22.62 -8.12
N GLU A 6 -19.93 -23.55 -9.02
CA GLU A 6 -18.85 -23.36 -10.01
C GLU A 6 -19.13 -22.20 -10.96
N LYS A 7 -20.37 -22.08 -11.46
CA LYS A 7 -20.77 -21.01 -12.37
C LYS A 7 -20.79 -19.63 -11.68
N ALA A 8 -21.22 -19.56 -10.42
CA ALA A 8 -21.20 -18.33 -9.64
C ALA A 8 -19.76 -17.88 -9.33
N SER A 9 -18.87 -18.82 -9.00
CA SER A 9 -17.44 -18.56 -8.78
C SER A 9 -16.75 -18.04 -10.04
N ILE A 10 -17.01 -18.64 -11.20
CA ILE A 10 -16.46 -18.18 -12.49
C ILE A 10 -16.98 -16.78 -12.86
N LEU A 11 -18.27 -16.49 -12.60
CA LEU A 11 -18.82 -15.16 -12.84
C LEU A 11 -18.27 -14.09 -11.88
N SER A 12 -18.04 -14.42 -10.60
CA SER A 12 -17.40 -13.51 -9.63
C SER A 12 -15.92 -13.23 -9.94
N ILE A 13 -15.24 -14.14 -10.64
CA ILE A 13 -13.88 -13.91 -11.16
C ILE A 13 -13.90 -12.93 -12.34
N LEU A 14 -14.95 -12.92 -13.16
CA LEU A 14 -15.03 -11.99 -14.28
C LEU A 14 -15.41 -10.57 -13.83
N PHE A 15 -16.31 -10.47 -12.85
CA PHE A 15 -16.75 -9.21 -12.28
C PHE A 15 -17.32 -9.50 -10.89
N MET A 16 -16.82 -8.79 -9.88
CA MET A 16 -17.12 -9.04 -8.48
C MET A 16 -18.63 -8.99 -8.17
N GLY A 17 -19.39 -8.20 -8.92
CA GLY A 17 -20.86 -8.14 -8.80
C GLY A 17 -21.66 -9.22 -9.53
N LEU A 18 -21.10 -9.90 -10.54
CA LEU A 18 -21.86 -10.81 -11.41
C LEU A 18 -22.20 -12.16 -10.74
N GLY A 19 -21.32 -12.70 -9.90
CA GLY A 19 -21.60 -13.97 -9.20
C GLY A 19 -22.70 -13.85 -8.14
N GLN A 20 -22.81 -12.71 -7.46
CA GLN A 20 -23.93 -12.43 -6.55
C GLN A 20 -25.24 -12.12 -7.28
N LEU A 21 -25.16 -11.51 -8.48
CA LEU A 21 -26.31 -11.32 -9.37
C LEU A 21 -26.86 -12.67 -9.85
N TYR A 22 -25.99 -13.59 -10.26
CA TYR A 22 -26.34 -14.97 -10.64
C TYR A 22 -27.05 -15.72 -9.50
N ASN A 23 -26.58 -15.47 -8.27
CA ASN A 23 -27.15 -16.04 -7.05
C ASN A 23 -28.48 -15.40 -6.59
N ARG A 24 -29.11 -14.51 -7.39
CA ARG A 24 -30.35 -13.78 -7.08
C ARG A 24 -30.25 -12.87 -5.85
N GLN A 25 -29.04 -12.53 -5.40
CA GLN A 25 -28.82 -11.51 -4.36
C GLN A 25 -28.54 -10.15 -5.03
N PHE A 26 -29.55 -9.60 -5.71
CA PHE A 26 -29.41 -8.39 -6.53
C PHE A 26 -28.83 -7.19 -5.76
N GLY A 27 -29.26 -6.96 -4.51
CA GLY A 27 -28.77 -5.81 -3.74
C GLY A 27 -27.29 -5.87 -3.39
N LYS A 28 -26.79 -7.05 -2.99
CA LYS A 28 -25.36 -7.22 -2.72
C LYS A 28 -24.55 -7.21 -4.01
N GLY A 29 -25.05 -7.85 -5.07
CA GLY A 29 -24.39 -7.86 -6.39
C GLY A 29 -24.24 -6.44 -6.97
N ILE A 30 -25.27 -5.60 -6.89
CA ILE A 30 -25.20 -4.20 -7.33
C ILE A 30 -24.23 -3.39 -6.47
N LEU A 31 -24.22 -3.58 -5.15
CA LEU A 31 -23.29 -2.88 -4.26
C LEU A 31 -21.83 -3.22 -4.59
N PHE A 32 -21.50 -4.51 -4.75
CA PHE A 32 -20.15 -4.94 -5.08
C PHE A 32 -19.74 -4.52 -6.50
N ALA A 33 -20.66 -4.57 -7.47
CA ALA A 33 -20.45 -4.01 -8.80
C ALA A 33 -20.15 -2.50 -8.75
N ALA A 34 -20.90 -1.73 -7.97
CA ALA A 34 -20.69 -0.29 -7.83
C ALA A 34 -19.33 0.03 -7.20
N VAL A 35 -18.92 -0.72 -6.17
CA VAL A 35 -17.59 -0.56 -5.56
C VAL A 35 -16.47 -0.88 -6.55
N GLU A 36 -16.61 -1.95 -7.35
CA GLU A 36 -15.64 -2.30 -8.39
C GLU A 36 -15.55 -1.22 -9.48
N ILE A 37 -16.68 -0.70 -9.95
CA ILE A 37 -16.72 0.39 -10.93
C ILE A 37 -16.06 1.65 -10.36
N LEU A 38 -16.38 2.04 -9.12
CA LEU A 38 -15.76 3.19 -8.47
C LEU A 38 -14.24 3.01 -8.33
N PHE A 39 -13.79 1.80 -8.01
CA PHE A 39 -12.37 1.48 -7.94
C PHE A 39 -11.70 1.62 -9.31
N ILE A 40 -12.29 1.09 -10.37
CA ILE A 40 -11.75 1.18 -11.72
C ILE A 40 -11.67 2.63 -12.21
N VAL A 41 -12.72 3.44 -11.97
CA VAL A 41 -12.78 4.82 -12.46
C VAL A 41 -11.85 5.76 -11.68
N TYR A 42 -11.86 5.69 -10.34
CA TYR A 42 -11.17 6.66 -9.50
C TYR A 42 -9.82 6.16 -8.97
N MET A 43 -9.75 4.89 -8.57
CA MET A 43 -8.57 4.35 -7.89
C MET A 43 -7.54 3.78 -8.86
N LEU A 44 -7.94 3.13 -9.95
CA LEU A 44 -7.02 2.57 -10.95
C LEU A 44 -6.06 3.61 -11.57
N PRO A 45 -6.51 4.82 -12.00
CA PRO A 45 -5.59 5.84 -12.51
C PRO A 45 -4.68 6.42 -11.42
N PHE A 46 -5.09 6.39 -10.15
CA PHE A 46 -4.23 6.76 -9.03
C PHE A 46 -3.17 5.68 -8.75
N VAL A 47 -3.60 4.42 -8.69
CA VAL A 47 -2.74 3.28 -8.40
C VAL A 47 -1.69 3.09 -9.50
N SER A 48 -2.09 3.16 -10.76
CA SER A 48 -1.17 3.07 -11.91
C SER A 48 -0.11 4.17 -11.89
N ARG A 49 -0.50 5.43 -11.67
CA ARG A 49 0.45 6.55 -11.53
C ARG A 49 1.37 6.40 -10.31
N GLY A 50 0.84 5.91 -9.18
CA GLY A 50 1.65 5.65 -7.98
C GLY A 50 2.66 4.52 -8.18
N LEU A 51 2.26 3.41 -8.81
CA LEU A 51 3.15 2.30 -9.16
C LEU A 51 4.23 2.74 -10.16
N TRP A 52 3.86 3.54 -11.16
CA TRP A 52 4.81 4.15 -12.08
C TRP A 52 5.79 5.08 -11.35
N GLY A 53 5.29 5.88 -10.41
CA GLY A 53 6.10 6.69 -9.50
C GLY A 53 7.14 5.84 -8.75
N LEU A 54 6.73 4.72 -8.18
CA LEU A 54 7.61 3.82 -7.43
C LEU A 54 8.73 3.21 -8.28
N VAL A 55 8.46 2.89 -9.55
CA VAL A 55 9.46 2.37 -10.50
C VAL A 55 10.42 3.50 -10.95
N THR A 56 9.88 4.67 -11.27
CA THR A 56 10.67 5.83 -11.75
C THR A 56 11.47 6.53 -10.64
N LEU A 57 11.20 6.21 -9.37
CA LEU A 57 11.94 6.70 -8.21
C LEU A 57 13.45 6.37 -8.25
N GLY A 58 13.83 5.30 -8.94
CA GLY A 58 15.22 4.87 -9.11
C GLY A 58 15.99 5.58 -10.22
N GLU A 59 15.30 6.18 -11.19
CA GLU A 59 15.91 6.63 -12.45
C GLU A 59 16.10 8.15 -12.56
N ILE A 60 15.44 8.95 -11.72
CA ILE A 60 15.54 10.41 -11.76
C ILE A 60 16.45 10.86 -10.61
N PRO A 61 17.78 10.95 -10.80
CA PRO A 61 18.64 11.65 -9.84
C PRO A 61 18.16 13.10 -9.73
N GLN A 62 18.27 13.69 -8.54
CA GLN A 62 18.06 15.12 -8.33
C GLN A 62 18.86 15.88 -9.40
N ARG A 63 18.17 16.47 -10.39
CA ARG A 63 18.85 17.18 -11.47
C ARG A 63 19.49 18.43 -10.90
N MET A 64 20.80 18.54 -11.07
CA MET A 64 21.55 19.76 -10.82
C MET A 64 21.40 20.66 -12.04
N GLU A 65 20.64 21.75 -11.91
CA GLU A 65 20.63 22.84 -12.87
C GLU A 65 21.39 24.03 -12.26
N ALA A 66 22.44 24.51 -12.94
CA ALA A 66 23.16 25.73 -12.62
C ALA A 66 23.73 25.87 -11.19
N GLY A 67 24.29 24.80 -10.60
CA GLY A 67 25.06 24.90 -9.34
C GLY A 67 24.24 25.19 -8.07
N LYS A 68 22.90 25.23 -8.17
CA LYS A 68 21.99 25.25 -7.04
C LYS A 68 21.36 23.88 -6.84
N ILE A 69 21.47 23.35 -5.63
CA ILE A 69 20.66 22.21 -5.19
C ILE A 69 19.22 22.74 -5.06
N LEU A 70 18.39 22.57 -6.10
CA LEU A 70 16.95 22.70 -5.91
C LEU A 70 16.52 21.54 -5.01
N PRO A 71 15.82 21.79 -3.89
CA PRO A 71 15.41 20.74 -2.98
C PRO A 71 14.53 19.76 -3.76
N GLY A 72 15.00 18.52 -3.86
CA GLY A 72 14.26 17.43 -4.52
C GLY A 72 13.08 16.96 -3.66
N ASP A 73 12.20 17.87 -3.27
CA ASP A 73 11.05 17.60 -2.40
C ASP A 73 10.03 16.67 -3.07
N HIS A 74 10.07 16.54 -4.40
CA HIS A 74 9.22 15.62 -5.16
C HIS A 74 9.49 14.13 -4.88
N SER A 75 10.68 13.76 -4.38
CA SER A 75 10.99 12.35 -4.07
C SER A 75 10.11 11.78 -2.95
N ILE A 76 9.83 12.59 -1.92
CA ILE A 76 9.00 12.19 -0.78
C ILE A 76 7.57 11.97 -1.23
N PHE A 77 7.03 12.89 -2.05
CA PHE A 77 5.69 12.76 -2.60
C PHE A 77 5.53 11.53 -3.48
N LEU A 78 6.44 11.30 -4.44
CA LEU A 78 6.38 10.12 -5.29
C LEU A 78 6.46 8.81 -4.49
N MET A 79 7.28 8.77 -3.42
CA MET A 79 7.39 7.61 -2.53
C MET A 79 6.09 7.35 -1.76
N ILE A 80 5.49 8.40 -1.18
CA ILE A 80 4.22 8.29 -0.47
C ILE A 80 3.11 7.82 -1.42
N TYR A 81 3.01 8.41 -2.61
CA TYR A 81 2.02 7.99 -3.63
C TYR A 81 2.22 6.53 -4.07
N GLY A 82 3.46 6.07 -4.20
CA GLY A 82 3.78 4.68 -4.53
C GLY A 82 3.45 3.67 -3.42
N ILE A 83 3.74 4.00 -2.16
CA ILE A 83 3.36 3.14 -1.03
C ILE A 83 1.83 3.10 -0.89
N MET A 84 1.18 4.26 -1.02
CA MET A 84 -0.29 4.37 -0.98
C MET A 84 -0.97 3.55 -2.08
N SER A 85 -0.43 3.55 -3.31
CA SER A 85 -0.99 2.76 -4.41
C SER A 85 -0.90 1.26 -4.14
N VAL A 86 0.24 0.79 -3.63
CA VAL A 86 0.42 -0.63 -3.26
C VAL A 86 -0.54 -1.02 -2.13
N LEU A 87 -0.69 -0.19 -1.10
CA LEU A 87 -1.62 -0.45 0.00
C LEU A 87 -3.08 -0.51 -0.46
N LEU A 88 -3.51 0.44 -1.29
CA LEU A 88 -4.87 0.45 -1.86
C LEU A 88 -5.14 -0.80 -2.71
N LEU A 89 -4.16 -1.23 -3.51
CA LEU A 89 -4.26 -2.44 -4.32
C LEU A 89 -4.36 -3.69 -3.43
N LEU A 90 -3.62 -3.74 -2.32
CA LEU A 90 -3.65 -4.85 -1.37
C LEU A 90 -5.02 -4.95 -0.66
N VAL A 91 -5.55 -3.82 -0.19
CA VAL A 91 -6.90 -3.76 0.42
C VAL A 91 -7.97 -4.17 -0.59
N PHE A 92 -7.88 -3.67 -1.83
CA PHE A 92 -8.82 -4.04 -2.89
C PHE A 92 -8.73 -5.54 -3.22
N ALA A 93 -7.52 -6.10 -3.34
CA ALA A 93 -7.32 -7.53 -3.55
C ALA A 93 -7.91 -8.38 -2.40
N ALA A 94 -7.77 -7.93 -1.16
CA ALA A 94 -8.38 -8.61 0.00
C ALA A 94 -9.92 -8.62 -0.10
N ILE A 95 -10.53 -7.48 -0.44
CA ILE A 95 -11.98 -7.37 -0.65
C ILE A 95 -12.44 -8.29 -1.80
N TYR A 96 -11.67 -8.33 -2.88
CA TYR A 96 -11.95 -9.16 -4.04
C TYR A 96 -11.94 -10.66 -3.71
N VAL A 97 -10.92 -11.11 -2.98
CA VAL A 97 -10.81 -12.49 -2.50
C VAL A 97 -11.95 -12.83 -1.53
N MET A 98 -12.30 -11.92 -0.62
CA MET A 98 -13.44 -12.11 0.29
C MET A 98 -14.76 -12.23 -0.47
N ASN A 99 -14.99 -11.43 -1.51
CA ASN A 99 -16.17 -11.52 -2.35
C ASN A 99 -16.26 -12.88 -3.05
N TYR A 100 -15.14 -13.36 -3.61
CA TYR A 100 -15.08 -14.68 -4.25
C TYR A 100 -15.52 -15.81 -3.31
N PHE A 101 -15.02 -15.81 -2.06
CA PHE A 101 -15.43 -16.81 -1.06
C PHE A 101 -16.90 -16.66 -0.65
N ASP A 102 -17.43 -15.44 -0.55
CA ASP A 102 -18.84 -15.19 -0.25
C ASP A 102 -19.75 -15.70 -1.37
N ALA A 103 -19.44 -15.39 -2.62
CA ALA A 103 -20.21 -15.83 -3.80
C ALA A 103 -20.27 -17.36 -3.90
N ARG A 104 -19.16 -18.05 -3.63
CA ARG A 104 -19.11 -19.52 -3.59
C ARG A 104 -20.01 -20.10 -2.49
N ARG A 105 -19.91 -19.58 -1.26
CA ARG A 105 -20.74 -20.03 -0.12
C ARG A 105 -22.24 -19.84 -0.39
N VAL A 106 -22.62 -18.73 -1.01
CA VAL A 106 -24.01 -18.48 -1.39
C VAL A 106 -24.47 -19.43 -2.50
N GLY A 107 -23.61 -19.73 -3.48
CA GLY A 107 -23.88 -20.73 -4.52
C GLY A 107 -24.14 -22.12 -3.95
N GLU A 108 -23.29 -22.58 -3.02
CA GLU A 108 -23.46 -23.87 -2.33
C GLU A 108 -24.74 -23.95 -1.47
N GLN A 109 -25.18 -22.84 -0.86
CA GLN A 109 -26.44 -22.80 -0.13
C GLN A 109 -27.65 -22.93 -1.06
N ARG A 110 -27.55 -22.37 -2.26
CA ARG A 110 -28.59 -22.47 -3.28
C ARG A 110 -28.62 -23.85 -3.93
N ASP A 111 -27.46 -24.49 -4.12
CA ASP A 111 -27.34 -25.89 -4.54
C ASP A 111 -28.07 -26.83 -3.56
N LYS A 112 -28.05 -26.50 -2.26
CA LYS A 112 -28.75 -27.23 -1.19
C LYS A 112 -30.24 -26.87 -1.05
N GLY A 113 -30.80 -26.08 -1.96
CA GLY A 113 -32.21 -25.70 -1.97
C GLY A 113 -32.65 -24.74 -0.85
N LYS A 114 -31.71 -24.12 -0.13
CA LYS A 114 -32.06 -23.16 0.93
C LYS A 114 -32.57 -21.84 0.31
N PRO A 115 -33.59 -21.19 0.91
CA PRO A 115 -34.08 -19.92 0.41
C PRO A 115 -32.98 -18.85 0.52
N VAL A 116 -32.80 -18.12 -0.58
CA VAL A 116 -31.84 -17.01 -0.65
C VAL A 116 -32.35 -15.90 0.27
N LYS A 117 -31.55 -15.49 1.27
CA LYS A 117 -31.93 -14.42 2.19
C LYS A 117 -32.12 -13.10 1.44
N ASN A 118 -33.28 -12.46 1.64
CA ASN A 118 -33.57 -11.12 1.14
C ASN A 118 -32.58 -10.07 1.69
N ILE A 119 -32.41 -8.97 0.95
CA ILE A 119 -31.49 -7.86 1.27
C ILE A 119 -31.81 -7.27 2.66
N ILE A 120 -33.10 -7.09 2.95
CA ILE A 120 -33.61 -6.56 4.23
C ILE A 120 -33.17 -7.46 5.40
N ASN A 121 -33.36 -8.77 5.27
CA ASN A 121 -32.96 -9.73 6.30
C ASN A 121 -31.43 -9.82 6.43
N SER A 122 -30.69 -9.58 5.35
CA SER A 122 -29.23 -9.52 5.37
C SER A 122 -28.73 -8.29 6.12
N ILE A 123 -29.34 -7.12 5.93
CA ILE A 123 -29.00 -5.88 6.64
C ILE A 123 -29.34 -6.00 8.12
N ALA A 124 -30.52 -6.54 8.47
CA ALA A 124 -30.89 -6.79 9.86
C ALA A 124 -29.90 -7.74 10.55
N THR A 125 -29.52 -8.84 9.88
CA THR A 125 -28.50 -9.77 10.42
C THR A 125 -27.13 -9.11 10.55
N LEU A 126 -26.73 -8.26 9.61
CA LEU A 126 -25.48 -7.49 9.67
C LEU A 126 -25.49 -6.47 10.80
N TYR A 127 -26.63 -5.87 11.11
CA TYR A 127 -26.74 -4.92 12.22
C TYR A 127 -26.69 -5.64 13.58
N GLU A 128 -27.37 -6.78 13.73
CA GLU A 128 -27.40 -7.50 15.01
C GLU A 128 -26.10 -8.26 15.31
N LYS A 129 -25.53 -8.94 14.30
CA LYS A 129 -24.35 -9.82 14.49
C LYS A 129 -23.07 -9.26 13.89
N GLY A 130 -23.19 -8.32 12.95
CA GLY A 130 -22.09 -7.78 12.16
C GLY A 130 -21.67 -6.36 12.56
N PHE A 131 -22.37 -5.70 13.48
CA PHE A 131 -22.06 -4.32 13.87
C PHE A 131 -20.61 -4.11 14.32
N PRO A 132 -20.00 -5.00 15.15
CA PRO A 132 -18.59 -4.87 15.49
C PRO A 132 -17.72 -4.84 14.24
N TYR A 133 -17.98 -5.73 13.27
CA TYR A 133 -17.21 -5.79 12.03
C TYR A 133 -17.45 -4.56 11.14
N LEU A 134 -18.66 -4.01 11.09
CA LEU A 134 -18.96 -2.80 10.32
C LEU A 134 -18.17 -1.58 10.79
N VAL A 135 -17.93 -1.46 12.09
CA VAL A 135 -17.14 -0.36 12.66
C VAL A 135 -15.64 -0.67 12.65
N LEU A 136 -15.26 -1.92 12.98
CA LEU A 136 -13.86 -2.36 13.03
C LEU A 136 -13.20 -2.38 11.65
N THR A 137 -13.93 -2.70 10.57
CA THR A 137 -13.36 -2.79 9.23
C THR A 137 -12.82 -1.45 8.72
N PRO A 138 -13.61 -0.35 8.66
CA PRO A 138 -13.09 0.95 8.22
C PRO A 138 -12.04 1.51 9.18
N ALA A 139 -12.22 1.30 10.50
CA ALA A 139 -11.21 1.69 11.50
C ALA A 139 -9.88 0.94 11.31
N GLY A 140 -9.95 -0.36 11.02
CA GLY A 140 -8.80 -1.22 10.78
C GLY A 140 -8.08 -0.87 9.49
N ILE A 141 -8.82 -0.58 8.40
CA ILE A 141 -8.23 -0.08 7.15
C ILE A 141 -7.52 1.24 7.41
N PHE A 142 -8.16 2.18 8.11
CA PHE A 142 -7.53 3.47 8.44
C PHE A 142 -6.28 3.33 9.31
N LEU A 143 -6.33 2.46 10.33
CA LEU A 143 -5.19 2.14 11.17
C LEU A 143 -4.04 1.52 10.36
N LEU A 144 -4.36 0.62 9.43
CA LEU A 144 -3.36 0.02 8.53
C LEU A 144 -2.66 1.11 7.72
N PHE A 145 -3.39 2.04 7.11
CA PHE A 145 -2.78 3.17 6.40
C PHE A 145 -1.91 4.03 7.31
N LEU A 146 -2.41 4.39 8.50
CA LEU A 146 -1.70 5.26 9.45
C LEU A 146 -0.41 4.62 9.97
N THR A 147 -0.38 3.31 10.16
CA THR A 147 0.79 2.59 10.71
C THR A 147 1.77 2.16 9.63
N VAL A 148 1.29 1.55 8.55
CA VAL A 148 2.17 0.96 7.53
C VAL A 148 2.86 2.03 6.70
N LEU A 149 2.17 3.12 6.37
CA LEU A 149 2.74 4.21 5.57
C LEU A 149 4.00 4.83 6.22
N PRO A 150 3.97 5.34 7.47
CA PRO A 150 5.16 5.93 8.10
C PRO A 150 6.25 4.90 8.39
N LEU A 151 5.90 3.65 8.68
CA LEU A 151 6.91 2.59 8.90
C LEU A 151 7.71 2.32 7.63
N ILE A 152 7.03 2.07 6.51
CA ILE A 152 7.70 1.81 5.22
C ILE A 152 8.45 3.07 4.76
N PHE A 153 7.83 4.24 4.87
CA PHE A 153 8.46 5.52 4.55
C PHE A 153 9.74 5.76 5.36
N GLY A 154 9.72 5.47 6.67
CA GLY A 154 10.87 5.59 7.55
C GLY A 154 12.01 4.66 7.14
N ILE A 155 11.70 3.38 6.88
CA ILE A 155 12.70 2.40 6.44
C ILE A 155 13.33 2.80 5.10
N LEU A 156 12.52 3.18 4.10
CA LEU A 156 13.03 3.62 2.80
C LEU A 156 13.89 4.89 2.90
N SER A 157 13.47 5.86 3.72
CA SER A 157 14.23 7.09 3.94
C SER A 157 15.59 6.82 4.56
N LEU A 158 15.64 5.92 5.55
CA LEU A 158 16.91 5.48 6.18
C LEU A 158 17.83 4.75 5.19
N LEU A 159 17.27 3.87 4.35
CA LEU A 159 18.03 3.16 3.32
C LEU A 159 18.64 4.11 2.30
N LYS A 160 17.88 5.12 1.85
CA LYS A 160 18.36 6.15 0.91
C LYS A 160 19.49 6.97 1.50
N GLU A 161 19.38 7.38 2.75
CA GLU A 161 20.39 8.18 3.45
C GLU A 161 21.72 7.42 3.60
N CYS A 162 21.68 6.14 3.97
CA CYS A 162 22.87 5.29 4.14
C CYS A 162 23.69 5.15 2.83
N GLY A 163 23.01 5.05 1.68
CA GLY A 163 23.66 5.03 0.37
C GLY A 163 24.26 6.38 -0.04
N SER A 164 23.52 7.47 0.16
CA SER A 164 23.92 8.83 -0.23
C SER A 164 25.16 9.32 0.53
N ASN A 165 25.19 9.11 1.85
CA ASN A 165 26.26 9.63 2.70
C ASN A 165 27.64 9.01 2.37
N ARG A 166 27.66 7.76 1.90
CA ARG A 166 28.88 7.10 1.41
C ARG A 166 29.41 7.77 0.14
N ILE A 167 28.54 8.06 -0.83
CA ILE A 167 28.93 8.65 -2.12
C ILE A 167 29.43 10.09 -1.93
N SER A 168 28.78 10.89 -1.09
CA SER A 168 29.23 12.24 -0.73
C SER A 168 30.61 12.22 -0.05
N SER A 169 30.85 11.25 0.83
CA SER A 169 32.13 11.10 1.53
C SER A 169 33.28 10.71 0.60
N TYR A 170 33.07 9.75 -0.32
CA TYR A 170 34.09 9.37 -1.30
C TYR A 170 34.41 10.46 -2.31
N SER A 171 33.38 11.14 -2.85
CA SER A 171 33.60 12.26 -3.78
C SER A 171 34.38 13.39 -3.11
N ARG A 172 34.03 13.74 -1.86
CA ARG A 172 34.75 14.76 -1.07
C ARG A 172 36.22 14.37 -0.82
N VAL A 173 36.50 13.09 -0.57
CA VAL A 173 37.88 12.58 -0.41
C VAL A 173 38.65 12.60 -1.73
N ILE A 174 38.04 12.19 -2.85
CA ILE A 174 38.68 12.20 -4.18
C ILE A 174 38.97 13.65 -4.62
N TYR A 175 38.07 14.60 -4.39
CA TYR A 175 38.31 16.02 -4.67
C TYR A 175 39.43 16.59 -3.80
N GLN A 176 39.52 16.20 -2.53
CA GLN A 176 40.63 16.60 -1.66
C GLN A 176 41.97 16.06 -2.15
N ILE A 177 42.03 14.78 -2.56
CA ILE A 177 43.23 14.14 -3.14
C ILE A 177 43.63 14.80 -4.46
N LYS A 178 42.66 15.10 -5.34
CA LYS A 178 42.91 15.74 -6.65
C LYS A 178 43.34 17.21 -6.51
N SER A 179 42.96 17.90 -5.44
CA SER A 179 43.37 19.29 -5.19
C SER A 179 44.75 19.44 -4.53
N GLY A 180 45.49 18.33 -4.32
CA GLY A 180 46.84 18.37 -3.74
C GLY A 180 46.92 18.87 -2.30
N ARG A 181 45.78 19.06 -1.62
CA ARG A 181 45.73 19.43 -0.21
C ARG A 181 45.94 18.19 0.66
N GLN A 182 47.02 18.17 1.43
CA GLN A 182 47.33 17.08 2.36
C GLN A 182 46.13 16.74 3.25
N LEU A 183 45.82 15.44 3.34
CA LEU A 183 44.87 14.89 4.31
C LEU A 183 45.27 15.31 5.73
N PRO A 184 44.47 16.09 6.47
CA PRO A 184 44.71 16.26 7.88
C PRO A 184 44.50 14.91 8.58
N ARG A 185 45.40 14.61 9.50
CA ARG A 185 45.50 13.40 10.31
C ARG A 185 44.26 13.22 11.20
N ILE A 186 43.08 12.88 10.66
CA ILE A 186 41.84 12.58 11.42
C ILE A 186 41.88 11.10 11.88
N ARG A 187 42.95 10.73 12.59
CA ARG A 187 43.04 9.44 13.29
C ARG A 187 43.22 9.72 14.78
N LYS A 188 42.22 10.39 15.38
CA LYS A 188 41.98 10.48 16.84
C LYS A 188 40.71 11.24 17.23
N SER A 189 40.17 12.15 16.41
CA SER A 189 38.95 12.90 16.77
C SER A 189 37.64 12.14 16.55
N PHE A 190 37.58 11.34 15.47
CA PHE A 190 36.35 10.62 15.07
C PHE A 190 35.91 9.55 16.08
N CYS A 191 36.86 8.88 16.74
CA CYS A 191 36.56 7.90 17.78
C CYS A 191 35.97 8.56 19.05
N LYS A 192 36.39 9.82 19.35
CA LYS A 192 35.87 10.59 20.48
C LYS A 192 34.45 11.10 20.25
N GLN A 193 34.09 11.40 19.00
CA GLN A 193 32.77 11.92 18.65
C GLN A 193 31.73 10.79 18.53
N PHE A 194 32.13 9.64 18.00
CA PHE A 194 31.28 8.44 17.93
C PHE A 194 30.89 7.91 19.33
N PHE A 195 31.83 7.90 20.29
CA PHE A 195 31.53 7.48 21.67
C PHE A 195 30.61 8.47 22.41
N ARG A 196 30.58 9.75 22.02
CA ARG A 196 29.76 10.78 22.67
C ARG A 196 28.28 10.71 22.25
N CYS A 197 28.01 10.38 20.99
CA CYS A 197 26.65 10.15 20.49
C CYS A 197 26.03 8.84 21.04
N TYR A 198 26.83 7.77 21.20
CA TYR A 198 26.32 6.53 21.80
C TYR A 198 25.95 6.68 23.28
N LYS A 199 26.66 7.56 24.02
CA LYS A 199 26.39 7.81 25.45
C LYS A 199 25.16 8.69 25.70
N LEU A 200 24.73 9.50 24.73
CA LEU A 200 23.55 10.37 24.82
C LEU A 200 22.23 9.66 24.47
N GLY A 201 22.28 8.58 23.68
CA GLY A 201 21.12 7.75 23.35
C GLY A 201 20.74 6.71 24.42
N LYS A 202 21.29 6.79 25.63
CA LYS A 202 21.05 5.84 26.73
C LYS A 202 20.42 6.49 27.98
N GLN A 203 20.00 7.76 27.87
CA GLN A 203 19.28 8.49 28.93
C GLN A 203 17.88 8.98 28.51
N PHE A 204 17.36 8.49 27.38
CA PHE A 204 15.94 8.58 27.02
C PHE A 204 15.44 7.20 26.65
#